data_AF-A0A0Q5DCW4-F1
#
_entry.id   AF-A0A0Q5DCW4-F1
#
_cell.length_a   1.000
_cell.length_b   1.000
_cell.length_c   1.000
_cell.angle_alpha   90.00
_cell.angle_beta   90.00
_cell.angle_gamma   90.00
#
_symmetry.space_group_name_H-M   'P 1'
#
loop_
_entity.id
_entity.type
_entity.pdbx_description
1 polymer ?
#
loop_
_entity_poly.entity_id
_entity_poly.type
_entity_poly.pdbx_seq_one_letter_code
_entity_poly.pdbx_strand_id
1 'polypeptide(L)'
;MPVRDRMKRYRESGGAAHLVRVEVLVPASQRQDILSSAAAMRDAHRDKRGRIQALCDQAVTLYRLRILDNIDLDRLHTLTDRARVIANALMERGDARAFALGRKLNAELDE
;
A
#
# COMPACT_ATOMS: atom_id res chain seq x y z
N MET A 1 6.44 16.86 22.81
CA MET A 1 5.52 17.06 21.67
C MET A 1 4.08 17.08 22.17
N PRO A 2 3.25 18.07 21.77
CA PRO A 2 1.83 18.12 22.07
C PRO A 2 1.07 16.87 21.58
N VAL A 3 0.05 16.42 22.34
CA VAL A 3 -0.77 15.25 21.99
C VAL A 3 -1.42 15.40 20.61
N ARG A 4 -1.84 16.62 20.24
CA ARG A 4 -2.41 16.93 18.93
C ARG A 4 -1.44 16.67 17.79
N ASP A 5 -0.17 17.06 17.93
CA ASP A 5 0.85 16.85 16.90
C ASP A 5 1.19 15.36 16.73
N ARG A 6 1.18 14.60 17.84
CA ARG A 6 1.35 13.14 17.80
C ARG A 6 0.18 12.48 17.05
N MET A 7 -1.05 12.90 17.31
CA MET A 7 -2.23 12.38 16.62
C MET A 7 -2.30 12.80 15.14
N LYS A 8 -1.81 13.99 14.80
CA LYS A 8 -1.69 14.45 13.41
C LYS A 8 -0.68 13.58 12.66
N ARG A 9 0.53 13.42 13.19
CA ARG A 9 1.57 12.56 12.62
C ARG A 9 1.12 11.11 12.49
N TYR A 10 0.42 10.58 13.49
CA TYR A 10 -0.10 9.21 13.44
C TYR A 10 -1.13 8.99 12.31
N ARG A 11 -1.90 10.03 11.97
CA ARG A 11 -2.88 10.01 10.86
C ARG A 11 -2.26 10.29 9.50
N GLU A 12 -1.19 11.08 9.43
CA GLU A 12 -0.55 11.44 8.16
C GLU A 12 0.48 10.40 7.71
N SER A 13 1.27 9.89 8.66
CA SER A 13 2.42 9.02 8.36
C SER A 13 2.53 7.80 9.26
N GLY A 14 1.60 7.61 10.20
CA GLY A 14 1.62 6.51 11.17
C GLY A 14 0.66 5.38 10.81
N GLY A 15 0.35 4.54 11.80
CA GLY A 15 -0.51 3.36 11.61
C GLY A 15 -1.97 3.66 11.29
N ALA A 16 -2.39 4.93 11.27
CA ALA A 16 -3.71 5.36 10.79
C ALA A 16 -3.65 6.09 9.45
N ALA A 17 -2.46 6.19 8.81
CA ALA A 17 -2.35 6.75 7.47
C ALA A 17 -3.18 5.93 6.49
N HIS A 18 -3.99 6.60 5.67
CA HIS A 18 -4.90 5.99 4.71
C HIS A 18 -6.04 5.15 5.32
N LEU A 19 -6.29 5.29 6.62
CA LEU A 19 -7.43 4.65 7.29
C LEU A 19 -8.48 5.70 7.66
N VAL A 20 -9.74 5.30 7.59
CA VAL A 20 -10.88 6.11 8.05
C VAL A 20 -11.16 5.77 9.51
N ARG A 21 -11.38 6.79 10.34
CA ARG A 21 -11.83 6.58 11.72
C ARG A 21 -13.32 6.23 11.71
N VAL A 22 -13.65 5.09 12.30
CA VAL A 22 -15.02 4.66 12.53
C VAL A 22 -15.20 4.47 14.03
N GLU A 23 -16.30 4.97 14.58
CA GLU A 23 -16.66 4.81 15.99
C GLU A 23 -17.85 3.86 16.10
N VAL A 24 -17.74 2.84 16.95
CA VAL A 24 -18.75 1.80 17.09
C VAL A 24 -18.95 1.49 18.57
N LEU A 25 -20.19 1.27 18.99
CA LEU A 25 -20.51 0.80 20.32
C LEU A 25 -20.25 -0.70 20.42
N VAL A 26 -19.47 -1.10 21.41
CA VAL A 26 -19.10 -2.50 21.63
C VAL A 26 -19.25 -2.89 23.09
N PRO A 27 -19.72 -4.12 23.39
CA PRO A 27 -19.85 -4.62 24.75
C PRO A 27 -18.51 -4.56 25.49
N ALA A 28 -18.53 -4.13 26.75
CA ALA A 28 -17.30 -4.00 27.55
C ALA A 28 -16.51 -5.32 27.65
N SER A 29 -17.23 -6.46 27.70
CA SER A 29 -16.65 -7.80 27.74
C SER A 29 -15.85 -8.18 26.49
N GLN A 30 -16.17 -7.60 25.32
CA GLN A 30 -15.53 -7.93 24.03
C GLN A 30 -14.49 -6.89 23.59
N ARG A 31 -14.34 -5.80 24.35
CA ARG A 31 -13.45 -4.68 23.99
C ARG A 31 -12.04 -5.14 23.63
N GLN A 32 -11.47 -6.06 24.41
CA GLN A 32 -10.09 -6.49 24.22
C GLN A 32 -9.93 -7.29 22.91
N ASP A 33 -10.89 -8.14 22.57
CA ASP A 33 -10.88 -8.96 21.36
C ASP A 33 -11.01 -8.10 20.09
N ILE A 34 -11.84 -7.06 20.16
CA ILE A 34 -11.98 -6.11 19.06
C ILE A 34 -10.70 -5.31 18.87
N LEU A 35 -10.07 -4.86 19.97
CA LEU A 35 -8.81 -4.14 19.90
C LEU A 35 -7.66 -4.99 19.36
N SER A 36 -7.58 -6.27 19.74
CA SER A 36 -6.55 -7.20 19.25
C SER A 36 -6.76 -7.52 17.77
N SER A 37 -8.00 -7.81 17.36
CA SER A 37 -8.35 -8.03 15.96
C SER A 37 -8.06 -6.80 15.10
N ALA A 38 -8.44 -5.61 15.56
CA ALA A 38 -8.12 -4.36 14.88
C ALA A 38 -6.61 -4.05 14.83
N ALA A 39 -5.82 -4.52 15.80
CA ALA A 39 -4.37 -4.43 15.74
C ALA A 39 -3.79 -5.34 14.66
N ALA A 40 -4.19 -6.61 14.64
CA ALA A 40 -3.77 -7.58 13.62
C ALA A 40 -4.11 -7.11 12.20
N MET A 41 -5.32 -6.57 11.99
CA MET A 41 -5.73 -6.03 10.68
C MET A 41 -4.86 -4.83 10.24
N ARG A 42 -4.48 -3.95 11.17
CA ARG A 42 -3.59 -2.82 10.87
C ARG A 42 -2.17 -3.28 10.54
N ASP A 43 -1.68 -4.30 11.22
CA ASP A 43 -0.34 -4.84 10.98
C ASP A 43 -0.27 -5.51 9.60
N ALA A 44 -1.24 -6.37 9.29
CA ALA A 44 -1.37 -6.99 7.97
C ALA A 44 -1.47 -5.95 6.85
N HIS A 45 -2.26 -4.88 7.05
CA HIS A 45 -2.38 -3.80 6.08
C HIS A 45 -1.05 -3.06 5.86
N ARG A 46 -0.28 -2.81 6.92
CA ARG A 46 1.03 -2.16 6.82
C ARG A 46 2.05 -3.04 6.10
N ASP A 47 2.09 -4.32 6.41
CA ASP A 47 3.02 -5.26 5.79
C ASP A 47 2.74 -5.39 4.29
N LYS A 48 1.47 -5.55 3.92
CA LYS A 48 1.04 -5.59 2.51
C LYS A 48 1.42 -4.32 1.77
N ARG A 49 1.15 -3.15 2.36
CA ARG A 49 1.54 -1.86 1.78
C ARG A 49 3.06 -1.77 1.58
N GLY A 50 3.84 -2.23 2.55
CA GLY A 50 5.30 -2.31 2.46
C GLY A 50 5.77 -3.19 1.30
N ARG A 51 5.15 -4.35 1.10
CA ARG A 51 5.44 -5.24 -0.03
C ARG A 51 5.13 -4.59 -1.37
N ILE A 52 3.95 -3.99 -1.52
CA ILE A 52 3.56 -3.27 -2.76
C ILE A 52 4.55 -2.14 -3.05
N GLN A 53 4.92 -1.34 -2.04
CA GLN A 53 5.88 -0.25 -2.20
C GLN A 53 7.23 -0.78 -2.67
N ALA A 54 7.76 -1.82 -2.01
CA ALA A 54 9.05 -2.40 -2.36
C ALA A 54 9.08 -2.94 -3.81
N LEU A 55 8.00 -3.59 -4.24
CA LEU A 55 7.87 -4.08 -5.61
C LEU A 55 7.76 -2.93 -6.63
N CYS A 56 7.04 -1.85 -6.31
CA CYS A 56 6.99 -0.65 -7.15
C CYS A 56 8.37 -0.01 -7.28
N ASP A 57 9.10 0.15 -6.18
CA ASP A 57 10.44 0.74 -6.19
C ASP A 57 11.43 -0.12 -6.97
N GLN A 58 11.33 -1.44 -6.85
CA GLN A 58 12.09 -2.39 -7.66
C GLN A 58 11.76 -2.23 -9.15
N ALA A 59 10.48 -2.15 -9.52
CA ALA A 59 10.04 -1.98 -10.89
C ALA A 59 10.54 -0.66 -11.51
N VAL A 60 10.42 0.44 -10.77
CA VAL A 60 10.93 1.75 -11.22
C VAL A 60 12.44 1.69 -11.38
N THR A 61 13.17 1.14 -10.41
CA THR A 61 14.64 1.04 -10.50
C THR A 61 15.11 0.27 -11.74
N LEU A 62 14.45 -0.86 -12.04
CA LEU A 62 14.86 -1.73 -13.14
C LEU A 62 14.35 -1.30 -14.51
N TYR A 63 13.15 -0.71 -14.58
CA TYR A 63 12.40 -0.58 -15.83
C TYR A 63 11.91 0.84 -16.14
N ARG A 64 12.25 1.86 -15.33
CA ARG A 64 11.75 3.24 -15.52
C ARG A 64 11.88 3.76 -16.95
N LEU A 65 13.06 3.71 -17.54
CA LEU A 65 13.30 4.24 -18.90
C LEU A 65 12.93 3.28 -20.03
N ARG A 66 12.70 1.99 -19.72
CA ARG A 66 12.45 0.96 -20.74
C ARG A 66 10.97 0.67 -20.95
N ILE A 67 10.17 0.80 -19.88
CA ILE A 67 8.77 0.35 -19.83
C ILE A 67 7.87 1.49 -19.35
N LEU A 68 8.33 2.29 -18.39
CA LEU A 68 7.55 3.31 -17.69
C LEU A 68 7.87 4.75 -18.17
N ASP A 69 8.51 4.89 -19.34
CA ASP A 69 9.06 6.14 -19.86
C ASP A 69 7.99 7.21 -20.12
N ASN A 70 6.80 6.79 -20.56
CA ASN A 70 5.65 7.64 -20.85
C ASN A 70 4.58 7.63 -19.75
N ILE A 71 4.92 7.16 -18.55
CA ILE A 71 3.97 7.06 -17.43
C ILE A 71 4.36 8.06 -16.35
N ASP A 72 3.52 9.08 -16.17
CA ASP A 72 3.66 10.05 -15.08
C ASP A 72 3.11 9.44 -13.77
N LEU A 73 4.00 8.79 -13.02
CA LEU A 73 3.67 8.16 -11.74
C LEU A 73 3.32 9.19 -10.64
N ASP A 74 3.73 10.45 -10.79
CA ASP A 74 3.49 11.50 -9.80
C ASP A 74 2.05 12.01 -9.85
N ARG A 75 1.36 11.84 -10.98
CA ARG A 75 -0.09 12.08 -11.12
C ARG A 75 -0.94 11.01 -10.44
N LEU A 76 -0.36 9.88 -10.05
CA LEU A 76 -1.06 8.80 -9.35
C LEU A 76 -0.93 9.01 -7.84
N HIS A 77 -2.03 9.45 -7.23
CA HIS A 77 -2.06 9.88 -5.83
C HIS A 77 -2.14 8.73 -4.82
N THR A 78 -2.57 7.54 -5.24
CA THR A 78 -2.61 6.36 -4.38
C THR A 78 -1.55 5.35 -4.78
N LEU A 79 -0.99 4.66 -3.78
CA LEU A 79 -0.03 3.58 -4.02
C LEU A 79 -0.66 2.45 -4.85
N THR A 80 -1.94 2.15 -4.62
CA THR A 80 -2.68 1.12 -5.34
C THR A 80 -2.81 1.44 -6.83
N ASP A 81 -3.18 2.68 -7.18
CA ASP A 81 -3.28 3.10 -8.58
C ASP A 81 -1.92 3.06 -9.26
N ARG A 82 -0.88 3.55 -8.56
CA ARG A 82 0.49 3.51 -9.05
C ARG A 82 0.97 2.09 -9.30
N ALA A 83 0.75 1.18 -8.35
CA ALA A 83 1.09 -0.22 -8.48
C ALA A 83 0.34 -0.91 -9.63
N ARG A 84 -0.95 -0.62 -9.81
CA ARG A 84 -1.75 -1.19 -10.90
C ARG A 84 -1.24 -0.76 -12.28
N VAL A 85 -0.93 0.53 -12.44
CA VAL A 85 -0.37 1.05 -13.69
C VAL A 85 1.00 0.45 -13.97
N ILE A 86 1.86 0.34 -12.96
CA ILE A 86 3.18 -0.31 -13.09
C ILE A 86 3.01 -1.79 -13.47
N ALA A 87 2.14 -2.54 -12.79
CA ALA A 87 1.91 -3.96 -13.07
C ALA A 87 1.48 -4.18 -14.52
N ASN A 88 0.50 -3.40 -15.00
CA ASN A 88 0.03 -3.49 -16.37
C ASN A 88 1.14 -3.16 -17.38
N ALA A 89 1.88 -2.08 -17.16
CA ALA A 89 2.97 -1.70 -18.05
C ALA A 89 4.07 -2.78 -18.13
N LEU A 90 4.45 -3.37 -16.98
CA LEU A 90 5.41 -4.47 -16.91
C LEU A 90 4.92 -5.72 -17.65
N MET A 91 3.62 -6.03 -17.58
CA MET A 91 3.03 -7.20 -18.21
C MET A 91 2.83 -7.01 -19.72
N GLU A 92 2.51 -5.79 -20.18
CA GLU A 92 2.21 -5.51 -21.59
C GLU A 92 3.46 -5.24 -22.44
N ARG A 93 4.46 -4.57 -21.87
CA ARG A 93 5.61 -4.04 -22.63
C ARG A 93 6.95 -4.65 -22.21
N GLY A 94 6.94 -5.48 -21.17
CA GLY A 94 8.14 -6.00 -20.55
C GLY A 94 8.64 -7.33 -21.12
N ASP A 95 9.86 -7.69 -20.74
CA ASP A 95 10.39 -9.04 -20.94
C ASP A 95 9.82 -10.04 -19.92
N ALA A 96 10.23 -11.31 -20.01
CA ALA A 96 9.73 -12.35 -19.11
C ALA A 96 9.95 -12.04 -17.61
N ARG A 97 11.03 -11.33 -17.26
CA ARG A 97 11.31 -10.95 -15.87
C ARG A 97 10.42 -9.79 -15.42
N ALA A 98 10.20 -8.81 -16.28
CA ALA A 98 9.23 -7.74 -16.05
C ALA A 98 7.82 -8.31 -15.88
N PHE A 99 7.40 -9.24 -16.74
CA PHE A 99 6.09 -9.90 -16.64
C PHE A 99 5.92 -10.63 -15.30
N ALA A 100 6.93 -11.40 -14.88
CA ALA A 100 6.90 -12.09 -13.58
C ALA A 100 6.78 -11.11 -12.41
N LEU A 101 7.49 -9.97 -12.46
CA LEU A 101 7.38 -8.91 -11.46
C LEU A 101 5.99 -8.26 -11.46
N GLY A 102 5.44 -7.95 -12.63
CA GLY A 102 4.09 -7.39 -12.78
C GLY A 102 3.00 -8.34 -12.26
N ARG A 103 3.12 -9.65 -12.50
CA ARG A 103 2.23 -10.67 -11.93
C ARG A 103 2.32 -10.73 -10.40
N LYS A 104 3.53 -10.61 -9.84
CA LYS A 104 3.73 -10.55 -8.39
C LYS A 104 3.08 -9.32 -7.78
N LEU A 105 3.21 -8.18 -8.45
CA LEU A 105 2.59 -6.92 -8.02
C LEU A 105 1.05 -6.99 -8.08
N ASN A 106 0.48 -7.59 -9.12
CA ASN A 106 -0.97 -7.82 -9.21
C ASN A 106 -1.48 -8.78 -8.14
N ALA A 107 -0.75 -9.85 -7.81
CA ALA A 107 -1.15 -10.77 -6.74
C ALA A 107 -1.28 -10.05 -5.39
N GLU A 108 -0.34 -9.15 -5.05
CA GLU A 108 -0.42 -8.34 -3.83
C GLU A 108 -1.54 -7.28 -3.88
N LEU A 109 -2.09 -6.95 -5.06
CA LEU A 109 -3.22 -6.03 -5.20
C LEU A 109 -4.59 -6.72 -5.09
N ASP A 110 -4.66 -8.01 -5.44
CA ASP A 110 -5.89 -8.82 -5.45
C ASP A 110 -6.19 -9.48 -4.09
N GLU A 111 -5.17 -9.70 -3.25
CA GLU A 111 -5.34 -10.02 -1.82
C GLU A 111 -5.92 -8.84 -1.02
#